data_AF-A0A1X9ND04-F1
#
_entry.id   AF-A0A1X9ND04-F1
#
_cell.length_a   1.000
_cell.length_b   1.000
_cell.length_c   1.000
_cell.angle_alpha   90.00
_cell.angle_beta   90.00
_cell.angle_gamma   90.00
#
_symmetry.space_group_name_H-M   'P 1'
#
loop_
_entity.id
_entity.type
_entity.pdbx_description
1 polymer ?
#
loop_
_entity_poly.entity_id
_entity_poly.type
_entity_poly.pdbx_seq_one_letter_code
_entity_poly.pdbx_strand_id
1 'polypeptide(L)'
;MKFGPAIKIILTRAICFPLCLLFAISAHAGSCNYTQENMFAGPFKVCAESVDQARCEEFATEGSNADASYDEASCSTDSSIGVCTLEQFTLTYYTGNAEDLEVGCSFQGGDWT
;
A
#
# COMPACT_ATOMS: atom_id res chain seq x y z
N MET A 1 -7.79 -12.69 -73.92
CA MET A 1 -8.16 -11.84 -72.76
C MET A 1 -8.52 -12.81 -71.63
N LYS A 2 -7.93 -12.90 -70.43
CA LYS A 2 -7.01 -12.07 -69.63
C LYS A 2 -6.03 -12.99 -68.86
N PHE A 3 -4.84 -12.45 -68.59
CA PHE A 3 -3.79 -12.87 -67.66
C PHE A 3 -4.35 -12.97 -66.22
N GLY A 4 -3.98 -13.92 -65.36
CA GLY A 4 -2.68 -14.08 -64.67
C GLY A 4 -2.95 -14.56 -63.21
N PRO A 5 -1.95 -14.70 -62.32
CA PRO A 5 -1.35 -16.02 -62.07
C PRO A 5 -1.18 -16.42 -60.59
N ALA A 6 -0.67 -17.66 -60.40
CA ALA A 6 0.43 -18.05 -59.49
C ALA A 6 0.16 -18.24 -57.97
N ILE A 7 0.38 -19.46 -57.42
CA ILE A 7 1.60 -19.91 -56.67
C ILE A 7 1.66 -19.25 -55.27
N LYS A 8 1.77 -19.92 -54.10
CA LYS A 8 2.73 -20.95 -53.64
C LYS A 8 2.27 -21.48 -52.26
N ILE A 9 2.49 -22.77 -52.02
CA ILE A 9 2.44 -23.45 -50.72
C ILE A 9 3.59 -22.96 -49.84
N ILE A 10 3.36 -22.59 -48.56
CA ILE A 10 4.42 -22.57 -47.54
C ILE A 10 3.86 -23.02 -46.17
N LEU A 11 4.42 -24.13 -45.68
CA LEU A 11 4.38 -24.60 -44.29
C LEU A 11 4.75 -23.48 -43.32
N THR A 12 3.90 -23.18 -42.33
CA THR A 12 4.33 -22.37 -41.18
C THR A 12 4.29 -23.21 -39.91
N ARG A 13 5.49 -23.34 -39.35
CA ARG A 13 5.85 -24.10 -38.16
C ARG A 13 5.01 -23.70 -36.94
N ALA A 14 4.56 -24.70 -36.19
CA ALA A 14 4.14 -24.53 -34.81
C ALA A 14 5.34 -24.04 -33.98
N ILE A 15 5.41 -22.74 -33.74
CA ILE A 15 6.32 -22.15 -32.76
C ILE A 15 5.56 -22.16 -31.45
N CYS A 16 5.86 -23.15 -30.61
CA CYS A 16 5.52 -23.15 -29.20
C CYS A 16 6.36 -22.03 -28.55
N PHE A 17 5.81 -20.82 -28.54
CA PHE A 17 6.31 -19.74 -27.69
C PHE A 17 5.95 -20.15 -26.26
N PRO A 18 6.93 -20.36 -25.35
CA PRO A 18 6.58 -20.40 -23.95
C PRO A 18 6.17 -18.97 -23.63
N LEU A 19 4.86 -18.74 -23.54
CA LEU A 19 4.30 -17.56 -22.91
C LEU A 19 4.73 -17.67 -21.45
N CYS A 20 5.94 -17.19 -21.18
CA CYS A 20 6.49 -17.02 -19.86
C CYS A 20 5.43 -16.20 -19.12
N LEU A 21 4.72 -16.86 -18.19
CA LEU A 21 3.86 -16.19 -17.25
C LEU A 21 4.74 -15.16 -16.54
N LEU A 22 4.65 -13.91 -16.99
CA LEU A 22 4.93 -12.75 -16.18
C LEU A 22 3.89 -12.81 -15.06
N PHE A 23 4.20 -13.56 -14.00
CA PHE A 23 3.61 -13.30 -12.71
C PHE A 23 4.02 -11.86 -12.38
N ALA A 24 3.12 -10.92 -12.66
CA ALA A 24 3.17 -9.62 -12.03
C ALA A 24 3.03 -9.90 -10.53
N ILE A 25 4.17 -10.01 -9.85
CA ILE A 25 4.21 -9.91 -8.40
C ILE A 25 3.84 -8.46 -8.14
N SER A 26 2.54 -8.19 -8.03
CA SER A 26 2.08 -6.97 -7.36
C SER A 26 2.70 -7.05 -5.98
N ALA A 27 3.72 -6.24 -5.72
CA ALA A 27 4.17 -5.99 -4.36
C ALA A 27 2.96 -5.39 -3.64
N HIS A 28 2.17 -6.24 -2.99
CA HIS A 28 1.08 -5.80 -2.17
C HIS A 28 1.75 -5.16 -0.96
N ALA A 29 1.79 -3.83 -0.94
CA ALA A 29 2.25 -3.10 0.21
C ALA A 29 1.24 -3.38 1.34
N GLY A 30 1.72 -4.02 2.41
CA GLY A 30 0.92 -4.46 3.53
C GLY A 30 0.58 -3.30 4.48
N SER A 31 0.39 -3.65 5.74
CA SER A 31 0.14 -2.68 6.80
C SER A 31 1.07 -2.87 8.00
N CYS A 32 1.16 -1.84 8.82
CA CYS A 32 1.92 -1.84 10.07
C CYS A 32 1.03 -1.29 11.19
N ASN A 33 0.68 -2.13 12.16
CA ASN A 33 0.01 -1.71 13.36
C ASN A 33 1.05 -1.31 14.41
N TYR A 34 0.91 -0.15 15.04
CA TYR A 34 1.83 0.29 16.09
C TYR A 34 1.15 1.28 17.05
N THR A 35 1.78 1.49 18.20
CA THR A 35 1.47 2.58 19.12
C THR A 35 2.34 3.77 18.75
N GLN A 36 1.73 4.83 18.22
CA GLN A 36 2.38 6.10 17.96
C GLN A 36 2.44 6.92 19.26
N GLU A 37 3.63 7.09 19.82
CA GLU A 37 3.81 7.88 21.03
C GLU A 37 3.94 9.36 20.69
N ASN A 38 3.02 10.19 21.22
CA ASN A 38 3.10 11.63 21.10
C ASN A 38 3.08 12.28 22.49
N MET A 39 4.15 13.01 22.81
CA MET A 39 4.31 13.65 24.13
C MET A 39 3.32 14.79 24.41
N PHE A 40 2.57 15.26 23.41
CA PHE A 40 1.62 16.37 23.51
C PHE A 40 0.16 15.94 23.47
N ALA A 41 -0.16 14.84 22.78
CA ALA A 41 -1.54 14.42 22.53
C ALA A 41 -1.83 12.96 22.90
N GLY A 42 -0.80 12.21 23.30
CA GLY A 42 -0.91 10.86 23.87
C GLY A 42 -0.47 9.74 22.93
N PRO A 43 -0.44 8.50 23.43
CA PRO A 43 -0.25 7.33 22.59
C PRO A 43 -1.49 7.09 21.72
N PHE A 44 -1.28 6.83 20.44
CA PHE A 44 -2.35 6.47 19.51
C PHE A 44 -2.12 5.08 18.94
N LYS A 45 -3.14 4.23 18.99
CA LYS A 45 -3.19 3.02 18.17
C LYS A 45 -3.46 3.42 16.74
N VAL A 46 -2.50 3.10 15.88
CA VAL A 46 -2.52 3.46 14.47
C VAL A 46 -2.15 2.26 13.62
N CYS A 47 -2.72 2.19 12.42
CA CYS A 47 -2.29 1.30 11.38
C CYS A 47 -1.88 2.12 10.16
N ALA A 48 -0.62 1.96 9.73
CA ALA A 48 -0.14 2.50 8.47
C ALA A 48 -0.39 1.48 7.35
N GLU A 49 -1.02 1.86 6.26
CA GLU A 49 -1.19 1.01 5.07
C GLU A 49 -0.29 1.46 3.92
N SER A 50 -0.14 0.59 2.92
CA SER A 50 0.76 0.79 1.78
C SER A 50 2.24 0.83 2.19
N VAL A 51 2.60 0.04 3.21
CA VAL A 51 3.97 -0.05 3.72
C VAL A 51 4.49 -1.48 3.66
N ASP A 52 5.79 -1.65 3.48
CA ASP A 52 6.47 -2.94 3.55
C ASP A 52 7.04 -3.22 4.96
N GLN A 53 7.56 -4.43 5.17
CA GLN A 53 8.17 -4.87 6.42
C GLN A 53 9.30 -3.94 6.89
N ALA A 54 10.16 -3.47 5.98
CA ALA A 54 11.28 -2.59 6.35
C ALA A 54 10.76 -1.23 6.82
N ARG A 55 9.74 -0.68 6.16
CA ARG A 55 9.09 0.55 6.62
C ARG A 55 8.38 0.36 7.97
N CYS A 56 7.79 -0.80 8.23
CA CYS A 56 7.19 -1.11 9.52
C CYS A 56 8.24 -1.18 10.65
N GLU A 57 9.41 -1.74 10.37
CA GLU A 57 10.55 -1.73 11.30
C GLU A 57 11.06 -0.31 11.57
N GLU A 58 11.07 0.57 10.55
CA GLU A 58 11.40 1.98 10.75
C GLU A 58 10.42 2.65 11.71
N PHE A 59 9.10 2.46 11.54
CA PHE A 59 8.10 3.00 12.47
C PHE A 59 8.34 2.59 13.92
N ALA A 60 8.84 1.37 14.17
CA ALA A 60 9.18 0.88 15.50
C ALA A 60 10.33 1.65 16.16
N THR A 61 11.16 2.32 15.36
CA THR A 61 12.35 3.07 15.81
C THR A 61 12.15 4.59 15.76
N GLU A 62 11.08 5.05 15.12
CA GLU A 62 10.74 6.47 15.05
C GLU A 62 10.22 6.99 16.39
N GLY A 63 10.96 7.94 16.97
CA GLY A 63 10.58 8.58 18.22
C GLY A 63 10.53 7.60 19.40
N SER A 64 9.36 7.45 20.01
CA SER A 64 9.12 6.51 21.11
C SER A 64 8.06 5.47 20.77
N ASN A 65 7.73 5.29 19.49
CA ASN A 65 6.73 4.33 19.04
C ASN A 65 7.02 2.92 19.57
N ALA A 66 5.95 2.14 19.74
CA ALA A 66 6.03 0.80 20.30
C ALA A 66 5.11 -0.18 19.56
N ASP A 67 5.32 -1.48 19.82
CA ASP A 67 4.44 -2.58 19.40
C ASP A 67 4.21 -2.68 17.88
N ALA A 68 5.19 -2.27 17.07
CA ALA A 68 5.09 -2.35 15.62
C ALA A 68 4.96 -3.82 15.15
N SER A 69 3.92 -4.07 14.36
CA SER A 69 3.61 -5.39 13.82
C SER A 69 3.14 -5.26 12.37
N TYR A 70 3.90 -5.84 11.46
CA TYR A 70 3.55 -5.92 10.03
C TYR A 70 2.47 -6.98 9.78
N ASP A 71 1.58 -6.71 8.82
CA ASP A 71 0.62 -7.65 8.27
C ASP A 71 0.56 -7.50 6.74
N GLU A 72 0.29 -8.57 6.01
CA GLU A 72 0.09 -8.50 4.56
C GLU A 72 -1.32 -7.96 4.20
N ALA A 73 -2.25 -7.96 5.15
CA ALA A 73 -3.56 -7.36 4.99
C ALA A 73 -3.53 -5.84 5.16
N SER A 74 -4.52 -5.15 4.56
CA SER A 74 -4.75 -3.72 4.78
C SER A 74 -5.30 -3.44 6.18
N CYS A 75 -5.18 -2.17 6.61
CA CYS A 75 -5.76 -1.70 7.87
C CYS A 75 -7.28 -1.91 7.89
N SER A 76 -7.81 -2.40 9.01
CA SER A 76 -9.26 -2.47 9.22
C SER A 76 -9.83 -1.08 9.43
N THR A 77 -11.01 -0.78 8.88
CA THR A 77 -11.71 0.49 9.04
C THR A 77 -12.91 0.42 9.99
N ASP A 78 -13.29 -0.78 10.46
CA ASP A 78 -14.52 -0.98 11.25
C ASP A 78 -14.52 -0.24 12.60
N SER A 79 -13.34 0.06 13.14
CA SER A 79 -13.15 0.77 14.41
C SER A 79 -12.32 2.05 14.27
N SER A 80 -12.16 2.57 13.06
CA SER A 80 -11.39 3.80 12.85
C SER A 80 -12.14 5.02 13.39
N ILE A 81 -11.43 5.91 14.08
CA ILE A 81 -11.94 7.23 14.47
C ILE A 81 -11.62 8.31 13.43
N GLY A 82 -10.78 7.95 12.45
CA GLY A 82 -10.48 8.74 11.27
C GLY A 82 -9.22 8.25 10.57
N VAL A 83 -9.03 8.72 9.36
CA VAL A 83 -7.96 8.31 8.45
C VAL A 83 -7.22 9.56 7.99
N CYS A 84 -5.90 9.55 8.12
CA CYS A 84 -5.03 10.58 7.59
C CYS A 84 -4.28 10.05 6.37
N THR A 85 -4.59 10.56 5.19
CA THR A 85 -3.93 10.18 3.93
C THR A 85 -2.73 11.09 3.70
N LEU A 86 -1.53 10.53 3.69
CA LEU A 86 -0.28 11.22 3.35
C LEU A 86 0.16 10.83 1.94
N GLU A 87 1.16 11.51 1.38
CA GLU A 87 1.65 11.23 0.01
C GLU A 87 2.18 9.79 -0.16
N GLN A 88 2.78 9.23 0.89
CA GLN A 88 3.51 7.95 0.83
C GLN A 88 2.74 6.77 1.45
N PHE A 89 1.89 7.04 2.43
CA PHE A 89 1.14 6.02 3.17
C PHE A 89 -0.09 6.66 3.79
N THR A 90 -1.02 5.82 4.24
CA THR A 90 -2.23 6.27 4.93
C THR A 90 -2.21 5.77 6.36
N LEU A 91 -2.61 6.61 7.30
CA LEU A 91 -2.69 6.30 8.73
C LEU A 91 -4.16 6.16 9.15
N THR A 92 -4.55 4.96 9.55
CA THR A 92 -5.85 4.71 10.19
C THR A 92 -5.70 4.80 11.70
N TYR A 93 -6.39 5.73 12.34
CA TYR A 93 -6.37 5.92 13.79
C TYR A 93 -7.53 5.17 14.46
N TYR A 94 -7.24 4.47 15.56
CA TYR A 94 -8.24 3.72 16.34
C TYR A 94 -8.51 4.29 17.72
N THR A 95 -7.64 5.17 18.21
CA THR A 95 -7.75 5.80 19.52
C THR A 95 -7.26 7.24 19.48
N GLY A 96 -7.83 8.11 20.30
CA GLY A 96 -7.48 9.52 20.37
C GLY A 96 -8.72 10.40 20.24
N ASN A 97 -8.52 11.71 20.19
CA ASN A 97 -9.55 12.67 19.83
C ASN A 97 -9.47 12.96 18.33
N ALA A 98 -10.58 12.81 17.61
CA ALA A 98 -10.59 12.98 16.15
C ALA A 98 -10.25 14.41 15.70
N GLU A 99 -10.71 15.44 16.42
CA GLU A 99 -10.44 16.84 16.07
C GLU A 99 -8.95 17.19 16.23
N ASP A 100 -8.32 16.70 17.30
CA ASP A 100 -6.88 16.90 17.52
C ASP A 100 -6.03 16.15 16.47
N LEU A 101 -6.47 14.95 16.07
CA LEU A 101 -5.81 14.14 15.06
C LEU A 101 -5.98 14.72 13.65
N GLU A 102 -7.14 15.28 13.31
CA GLU A 102 -7.38 16.01 12.07
C GLU A 102 -6.44 17.21 11.92
N VAL A 103 -6.28 17.98 13.00
CA VAL A 103 -5.33 19.10 13.06
C VAL A 103 -3.89 18.58 12.86
N GLY A 104 -3.52 17.50 13.55
CA GLY A 104 -2.22 16.85 13.38
C GLY A 104 -1.96 16.32 11.97
N CYS A 105 -2.99 15.77 11.31
CA CYS A 105 -2.94 15.31 9.93
C CYS A 105 -2.68 16.48 8.97
N SER A 106 -3.41 17.57 9.14
CA SER A 106 -3.26 18.80 8.34
C SER A 106 -1.84 19.40 8.47
N PHE A 107 -1.26 19.38 9.67
CA PHE A 107 0.13 19.83 9.88
C PHE A 107 1.18 18.96 9.18
N GLN A 108 0.89 17.68 8.96
CA GLN A 108 1.73 16.76 8.21
C GLN A 108 1.53 16.88 6.68
N GLY A 109 0.61 17.74 6.24
CA GLY A 109 0.24 17.87 4.83
C GLY A 109 -0.67 16.74 4.33
N GLY A 110 -1.32 16.03 5.24
CA GLY A 110 -2.28 14.98 4.91
C GLY A 110 -3.71 15.48 4.73
N ASP A 111 -4.55 14.61 4.19
CA ASP A 111 -6.01 14.79 4.07
C ASP A 111 -6.73 13.88 5.08
N TRP A 112 -7.64 14.45 5.86
CA TRP A 112 -8.37 13.76 6.93
C TRP A 112 -9.77 13.34 6.48
N THR A 113 -10.14 12.07 6.73
CA THR A 113 -11.44 11.49 6.37
C THR A 113 -12.01 10.56 7.43
#